data_AF-A0A3E0P6J1-F1
#
_entry.id   AF-A0A3E0P6J1-F1
#
_cell.length_a   1.000
_cell.length_b   1.000
_cell.length_c   1.000
_cell.angle_alpha   90.00
_cell.angle_beta   90.00
_cell.angle_gamma   90.00
#
_symmetry.space_group_name_H-M   'P 1'
#
loop_
_entity.id
_entity.type
_entity.pdbx_description
1 polymer ?
#
loop_
_entity_poly.entity_id
_entity_poly.type
_entity_poly.pdbx_seq_one_letter_code
_entity_poly.pdbx_strand_id
1 'polypeptide(L)'
;MITPSCPVHELPLPKGSKIEIVDDVDGRTYCWLRPASWIVRVFVSVLFSVLLLVAWTAGLVNLVGELKNANDASRIGGLLLWLALWAAGGLFGMFMLYLFARPRQRESITLMRESFYYDSGTAPPVHLFYPGFGMQQTNPSESRFFDRRKQVEKDRHACEIIFARGGPRPRLYFDDGADRIEIGQSLREPEREWLAAVISDWQERPGTPTLTDHASRESRPESL
;
A
#
# COMPACT_ATOMS: atom_id res chain seq x y z
N MET A 1 -22.92 -15.22 -27.40
CA MET A 1 -23.16 -13.81 -27.78
C MET A 1 -23.04 -12.98 -26.53
N ILE A 2 -21.99 -12.16 -26.43
CA ILE A 2 -21.80 -11.25 -25.28
C ILE A 2 -22.66 -10.03 -25.59
N THR A 3 -23.78 -9.87 -24.87
CA THR A 3 -24.59 -8.65 -24.94
C THR A 3 -23.73 -7.46 -24.50
N PRO A 4 -23.65 -6.38 -25.29
CA PRO A 4 -22.93 -5.18 -24.89
C PRO A 4 -23.57 -4.66 -23.60
N SER A 5 -22.79 -4.67 -22.52
CA SER A 5 -23.15 -4.07 -21.24
C SER A 5 -23.62 -2.63 -21.47
N CYS A 6 -24.76 -2.26 -20.87
CA CYS A 6 -25.28 -0.89 -20.91
C CYS A 6 -24.14 0.11 -20.67
N PRO A 7 -24.06 1.21 -21.43
CA PRO A 7 -23.03 2.22 -21.24
C PRO A 7 -23.17 2.75 -19.81
N VAL A 8 -22.20 2.38 -18.96
CA VAL A 8 -21.99 3.00 -17.66
C VAL A 8 -21.95 4.49 -17.92
N HIS A 9 -22.77 5.27 -17.22
CA HIS A 9 -22.72 6.72 -17.32
C HIS A 9 -21.37 7.17 -16.74
N GLU A 10 -20.35 7.23 -17.59
CA GLU A 10 -18.98 7.49 -17.16
C GLU A 10 -18.83 8.98 -16.89
N LEU A 11 -18.71 9.31 -15.61
CA LEU A 11 -18.27 10.64 -15.20
C LEU A 11 -16.87 10.87 -15.80
N PRO A 12 -16.66 11.93 -16.60
CA PRO A 12 -15.38 12.17 -17.24
C PRO A 12 -14.29 12.36 -16.18
N LEU A 13 -13.12 11.75 -16.40
CA LEU A 13 -12.02 11.89 -15.44
C LEU A 13 -11.56 13.35 -15.35
N PRO A 14 -11.22 13.83 -14.15
CA PRO A 14 -10.63 15.15 -13.98
C PRO A 14 -9.35 15.30 -14.83
N LYS A 15 -9.15 16.48 -15.40
CA LYS A 15 -8.00 16.76 -16.29
C LYS A 15 -6.68 16.51 -15.56
N GLY A 16 -5.82 15.72 -16.20
CA GLY A 16 -4.49 15.36 -15.67
C GLY A 16 -4.53 14.32 -14.55
N SER A 17 -5.66 13.64 -14.33
CA SER A 17 -5.77 12.53 -13.39
C SER A 17 -4.75 11.42 -13.72
N LYS A 18 -4.19 10.81 -12.68
CA LYS A 18 -3.31 9.63 -12.77
C LYS A 18 -4.01 8.35 -12.28
N ILE A 19 -5.34 8.38 -12.22
CA ILE A 19 -6.14 7.20 -11.88
C ILE A 19 -6.19 6.30 -13.11
N GLU A 20 -5.77 5.06 -12.93
CA GLU A 20 -5.84 4.01 -13.93
C GLU A 20 -7.12 3.21 -13.68
N ILE A 21 -7.93 3.00 -14.72
CA ILE A 21 -9.18 2.25 -14.66
C ILE A 21 -8.93 0.92 -15.36
N VAL A 22 -9.23 -0.17 -14.67
CA VAL A 22 -9.13 -1.53 -15.19
C VAL A 22 -10.51 -2.16 -15.04
N ASP A 23 -11.15 -2.42 -16.17
CA ASP A 23 -12.39 -3.17 -16.22
C ASP A 23 -12.08 -4.67 -16.09
N ASP A 24 -12.70 -5.33 -15.11
CA ASP A 24 -12.63 -6.77 -14.90
C ASP A 24 -14.03 -7.39 -15.13
N VAL A 25 -14.11 -8.72 -15.19
CA VAL A 25 -15.36 -9.46 -15.41
C VAL A 25 -16.36 -9.19 -14.29
N ASP A 26 -15.87 -9.05 -13.07
CA ASP A 26 -16.68 -8.94 -11.85
C ASP A 26 -16.92 -7.50 -11.38
N GLY A 27 -16.22 -6.52 -11.97
CA GLY A 27 -16.30 -5.14 -11.52
C GLY A 27 -15.28 -4.21 -12.16
N ARG A 28 -15.24 -2.97 -11.67
CA ARG A 28 -14.34 -1.94 -12.16
C ARG A 28 -13.33 -1.57 -11.08
N THR A 29 -12.05 -1.66 -11.42
CA THR A 29 -10.94 -1.34 -10.53
C THR A 29 -10.36 0.04 -10.83
N TYR A 30 -10.30 0.88 -9.82
CA TYR A 30 -9.69 2.21 -9.84
C TYR A 30 -8.38 2.14 -9.06
N CYS A 31 -7.25 2.35 -9.74
CA CYS A 31 -5.92 2.28 -9.17
C CYS A 31 -5.23 3.63 -9.22
N TRP A 32 -4.47 4.00 -8.20
CA TRP A 32 -3.59 5.18 -8.24
C TRP A 32 -2.27 4.96 -7.50
N LEU A 33 -1.26 5.71 -7.93
CA LEU A 33 0.05 5.74 -7.29
C LEU A 33 0.04 6.71 -6.11
N ARG A 34 0.37 6.22 -4.91
CA ARG A 34 0.68 7.12 -3.79
C ARG A 34 1.87 8.01 -4.15
N PRO A 35 1.82 9.33 -3.90
CA PRO A 35 2.89 10.27 -4.21
C PRO A 35 4.10 9.99 -3.31
N ALA A 36 4.89 9.01 -3.71
CA ALA A 36 6.27 8.82 -3.31
C ALA A 36 7.16 9.91 -3.89
N SER A 37 7.94 10.59 -3.05
CA SER A 37 9.15 11.26 -3.52
C SER A 37 10.12 10.17 -4.02
N TRP A 38 10.01 9.85 -5.31
CA TRP A 38 10.90 8.90 -5.98
C TRP A 38 12.36 9.37 -5.87
N ILE A 39 12.56 10.70 -5.87
CA ILE A 39 13.85 11.34 -5.65
C ILE A 39 14.41 10.95 -4.29
N VAL A 40 13.64 11.09 -3.21
CA VAL A 40 14.13 10.74 -1.87
C VAL A 40 14.43 9.25 -1.77
N ARG A 41 13.59 8.41 -2.36
CA ARG A 41 13.86 6.95 -2.39
C ARG A 41 15.17 6.63 -3.12
N VAL A 42 15.33 7.12 -4.34
CA VAL A 42 16.52 6.84 -5.16
C VAL A 42 17.76 7.45 -4.50
N PHE A 43 17.68 8.70 -4.08
CA PHE A 43 18.79 9.41 -3.44
C PHE A 43 19.22 8.72 -2.15
N VAL A 44 18.29 8.44 -1.23
CA VAL A 44 18.59 7.76 0.03
C VAL A 44 19.12 6.35 -0.23
N SER A 45 18.48 5.58 -1.12
CA SER A 45 18.92 4.21 -1.41
C SER A 45 20.31 4.17 -2.05
N VAL A 46 20.60 5.04 -3.02
CA VAL A 46 21.89 5.08 -3.70
C VAL A 46 22.97 5.58 -2.75
N LEU A 47 22.73 6.70 -2.05
CA LEU A 47 23.69 7.26 -1.10
C LEU A 47 23.99 6.26 0.03
N PHE A 48 22.95 5.63 0.60
CA PHE A 48 23.11 4.61 1.62
C PHE A 48 23.91 3.41 1.09
N SER A 49 23.64 2.94 -0.14
CA SER A 49 24.39 1.83 -0.75
C SER A 49 25.87 2.17 -0.91
N VAL A 50 26.18 3.37 -1.40
CA VAL A 50 27.57 3.82 -1.58
C VAL A 50 28.28 3.90 -0.23
N LEU A 51 27.68 4.53 0.77
CA LEU A 51 28.25 4.64 2.12
C LEU A 51 28.43 3.25 2.76
N LEU A 52 27.45 2.36 2.62
CA LEU A 52 27.51 1.00 3.11
C LEU A 52 28.67 0.24 2.47
N LEU A 53 28.83 0.32 1.14
CA LEU A 53 29.91 -0.34 0.40
C LEU A 53 31.30 0.21 0.78
N VAL A 54 31.43 1.53 0.93
CA VAL A 54 32.68 2.16 1.38
C VAL A 54 33.04 1.71 2.79
N ALA A 55 32.06 1.71 3.70
CA ALA A 55 32.29 1.27 5.07
C ALA A 55 32.64 -0.23 5.15
N TRP A 56 31.99 -1.08 4.33
CA TRP A 56 32.29 -2.51 4.24
C TRP A 56 33.71 -2.77 3.73
N THR A 57 34.11 -2.10 2.65
CA THR A 57 35.45 -2.28 2.08
C THR A 57 36.55 -1.79 3.02
N ALA A 58 36.35 -0.62 3.67
CA ALA A 58 37.26 -0.11 4.69
C ALA A 58 37.39 -1.05 5.89
N GLY A 59 36.26 -1.61 6.37
CA GLY A 59 36.24 -2.57 7.47
C GLY A 59 37.02 -3.85 7.16
N LEU A 60 36.87 -4.39 5.94
CA LEU A 60 37.62 -5.57 5.49
C LEU A 60 39.12 -5.30 5.36
N VAL A 61 39.51 -4.17 4.77
CA VAL A 61 40.94 -3.80 4.66
C VAL A 61 41.57 -3.65 6.03
N ASN A 62 40.88 -3.01 6.97
CA ASN A 62 41.35 -2.86 8.34
C ASN A 62 41.51 -4.22 9.03
N LEU A 63 40.53 -5.11 8.90
CA LEU A 63 40.58 -6.47 9.44
C LEU A 63 41.78 -7.25 8.91
N VAL A 64 42.03 -7.22 7.59
CA VAL A 64 43.17 -7.93 6.98
C VAL A 64 44.50 -7.37 7.47
N GLY A 65 44.59 -6.05 7.65
CA GLY A 65 45.78 -5.40 8.21
C GLY A 65 46.06 -5.85 9.65
N GLU A 66 45.01 -5.87 10.47
CA GLU A 66 45.05 -6.34 11.86
C GLU A 66 45.41 -7.83 11.97
N LEU A 67 44.85 -8.67 11.10
CA LEU A 67 45.09 -10.11 11.11
C LEU A 67 46.55 -10.46 10.79
N LYS A 68 47.20 -9.70 9.91
CA LYS A 68 48.62 -9.88 9.57
C LYS A 68 49.56 -9.57 10.73
N ASN A 69 49.13 -8.71 11.65
CA ASN A 69 49.90 -8.26 12.80
C ASN A 69 49.48 -8.95 14.11
N ALA A 70 48.48 -9.82 14.07
CA ALA A 70 47.94 -10.48 15.25
C ALA A 70 48.75 -11.73 15.61
N ASN A 71 49.57 -11.62 16.65
CA ASN A 71 50.29 -12.78 17.22
C ASN A 71 49.54 -13.44 18.39
N ASP A 72 48.50 -12.79 18.93
CA ASP A 72 47.77 -13.25 20.11
C ASP A 72 46.40 -13.84 19.75
N ALA A 73 46.11 -15.02 20.30
CA ALA A 73 44.85 -15.73 20.05
C ALA A 73 43.61 -14.93 20.52
N SER A 74 43.72 -14.16 21.61
CA SER A 74 42.63 -13.30 22.11
C SER A 74 42.26 -12.19 21.13
N ARG A 75 43.27 -11.58 20.47
CA ARG A 75 43.06 -10.56 19.43
C ARG A 75 42.38 -11.16 18.21
N ILE A 76 42.78 -12.36 17.80
CA ILE A 76 42.13 -13.10 16.70
C ILE A 76 40.66 -13.35 17.03
N GLY A 77 40.35 -13.82 18.25
CA GLY A 77 38.98 -14.02 18.70
C GLY A 77 38.13 -12.75 18.66
N GLY A 78 38.68 -11.62 19.13
CA GLY A 78 38.02 -10.32 19.05
C GLY A 78 37.75 -9.86 17.61
N LEU A 79 38.71 -10.08 16.70
CA LEU A 79 38.57 -9.76 15.27
C LEU A 79 37.49 -10.61 14.59
N LEU A 80 37.37 -11.90 14.95
CA LEU A 80 36.31 -12.77 14.43
C LEU A 80 34.92 -12.33 14.89
N LEU A 81 34.77 -11.97 16.18
CA LEU A 81 33.52 -11.43 16.70
C LEU A 81 33.14 -10.11 16.01
N TRP A 82 34.11 -9.22 15.82
CA TRP A 82 33.93 -7.97 15.09
C TRP A 82 33.51 -8.20 13.63
N LEU A 83 34.13 -9.17 12.94
CA LEU A 83 33.74 -9.58 11.60
C LEU A 83 32.30 -10.10 11.55
N ALA A 84 31.90 -10.94 12.52
CA ALA A 84 30.54 -11.45 12.61
C ALA A 84 29.52 -10.31 12.79
N LEU A 85 29.83 -9.32 13.63
CA LEU A 85 28.99 -8.14 13.82
C LEU A 85 28.88 -7.30 12.53
N TRP A 86 30.00 -7.12 11.81
CA TRP A 86 30.02 -6.44 10.52
C TRP A 86 29.22 -7.18 9.44
N ALA A 87 29.32 -8.51 9.41
CA ALA A 87 28.53 -9.35 8.53
C ALA A 87 27.03 -9.21 8.80
N ALA A 88 26.63 -9.23 10.09
CA ALA A 88 25.25 -8.99 10.50
C ALA A 88 24.76 -7.60 10.10
N GLY A 89 25.58 -6.56 10.30
CA GLY A 89 25.27 -5.19 9.87
C GLY A 89 25.13 -5.05 8.36
N GLY A 90 26.00 -5.72 7.59
CA GLY A 90 25.90 -5.79 6.13
C GLY A 90 24.62 -6.47 5.66
N LEU A 91 24.27 -7.61 6.26
CA LEU A 91 23.03 -8.32 5.97
C LEU A 91 21.80 -7.46 6.28
N PHE A 92 21.80 -6.76 7.41
CA PHE A 92 20.75 -5.81 7.78
C PHE A 92 20.65 -4.64 6.79
N GLY A 93 21.79 -4.09 6.35
CA GLY A 93 21.84 -3.04 5.32
C GLY A 93 21.28 -3.51 3.99
N MET A 94 21.61 -4.73 3.56
CA MET A 94 21.05 -5.37 2.36
C MET A 94 19.55 -5.61 2.48
N PHE A 95 19.08 -6.05 3.65
CA PHE A 95 17.66 -6.20 3.93
C PHE A 95 16.93 -4.85 3.83
N MET A 96 17.50 -3.78 4.38
CA MET A 96 16.95 -2.43 4.25
C MET A 96 16.90 -1.97 2.79
N LEU A 97 17.97 -2.19 2.03
CA LEU A 97 17.99 -1.91 0.59
C LEU A 97 16.92 -2.69 -0.18
N TYR A 98 16.70 -3.95 0.18
CA TYR A 98 15.62 -4.76 -0.39
C TYR A 98 14.23 -4.15 -0.10
N LEU A 99 13.98 -3.72 1.14
CA LEU A 99 12.74 -3.03 1.49
C LEU A 99 12.57 -1.73 0.71
N PHE A 100 13.65 -0.98 0.51
CA PHE A 100 13.65 0.22 -0.34
C PHE A 100 13.53 -0.10 -1.82
N ALA A 101 13.96 -1.26 -2.31
CA ALA A 101 13.87 -1.66 -3.71
C ALA A 101 12.51 -2.29 -4.07
N ARG A 102 11.77 -2.80 -3.08
CA ARG A 102 10.46 -3.45 -3.28
C ARG A 102 9.53 -2.56 -4.12
N PRO A 103 8.91 -3.09 -5.20
CA PRO A 103 8.00 -2.31 -6.02
C PRO A 103 6.83 -1.82 -5.16
N ARG A 104 6.40 -0.58 -5.40
CA ARG A 104 5.27 0.01 -4.68
C ARG A 104 4.01 -0.54 -5.29
N GLN A 105 3.20 -1.17 -4.46
CA GLN A 105 1.85 -1.53 -4.88
C GLN A 105 0.99 -0.27 -4.88
N ARG A 106 0.16 -0.17 -5.91
CA ARG A 106 -0.81 0.92 -6.08
C ARG A 106 -1.90 0.73 -5.03
N GLU A 107 -2.49 1.85 -4.61
CA GLU A 107 -3.72 1.82 -3.85
C GLU A 107 -4.85 1.61 -4.85
N SER A 108 -5.79 0.71 -4.55
CA SER A 108 -6.87 0.40 -5.46
C SER A 108 -8.20 0.19 -4.76
N ILE A 109 -9.27 0.52 -5.49
CA ILE A 109 -10.65 0.19 -5.14
C ILE A 109 -11.22 -0.61 -6.29
N THR A 110 -11.83 -1.74 -5.98
CA THR A 110 -12.61 -2.53 -6.94
C THR A 110 -14.07 -2.43 -6.54
N LEU A 111 -14.88 -1.86 -7.43
CA LEU A 111 -16.32 -1.78 -7.29
C LEU A 111 -16.92 -2.98 -8.03
N MET A 112 -17.21 -4.05 -7.30
CA MET A 112 -17.92 -5.22 -7.83
C MET A 112 -19.43 -4.98 -7.76
N ARG A 113 -20.24 -5.88 -8.33
CA ARG A 113 -21.71 -5.71 -8.34
C ARG A 113 -22.31 -5.57 -6.92
N GLU A 114 -21.89 -6.45 -6.01
CA GLU A 114 -22.44 -6.59 -4.65
C GLU A 114 -21.39 -6.34 -3.55
N SER A 115 -20.12 -6.15 -3.91
CA SER A 115 -19.05 -5.91 -2.94
C SER A 115 -18.15 -4.74 -3.32
N PHE A 116 -17.68 -4.08 -2.28
CA PHE A 116 -16.63 -3.07 -2.30
C PHE A 116 -15.34 -3.70 -1.81
N TYR A 117 -14.32 -3.73 -2.66
CA TYR A 117 -13.00 -4.21 -2.27
C TYR A 117 -11.99 -3.06 -2.29
N TYR A 118 -11.33 -2.83 -1.15
CA TYR A 118 -10.30 -1.83 -0.98
C TYR A 118 -8.95 -2.50 -0.70
N ASP A 119 -7.92 -2.00 -1.37
CA ASP A 119 -6.54 -2.37 -1.14
C ASP A 119 -5.70 -1.11 -0.91
N SER A 120 -5.18 -0.95 0.31
CA SER A 120 -4.34 0.18 0.67
C SER A 120 -3.02 0.24 -0.12
N GLY A 121 -2.66 -0.85 -0.81
CA GLY A 121 -1.34 -1.07 -1.37
C GLY A 121 -0.28 -1.22 -0.28
N THR A 122 0.99 -1.20 -0.70
CA THR A 122 2.14 -1.28 0.20
C THR A 122 2.83 0.08 0.25
N ALA A 123 2.82 0.73 1.42
CA ALA A 123 3.63 1.91 1.67
C ALA A 123 5.04 1.49 2.09
N PRO A 124 6.11 2.04 1.48
CA PRO A 124 7.44 1.87 2.04
C PRO A 124 7.51 2.54 3.43
N PRO A 125 8.38 2.06 4.32
CA PRO A 125 8.57 2.61 5.67
C PRO A 125 9.27 3.98 5.67
N VAL A 126 9.03 4.82 4.67
CA VAL A 126 9.63 6.14 4.52
C VAL A 126 9.09 7.16 5.53
N HIS A 127 7.97 6.87 6.21
CA HIS A 127 7.45 7.72 7.29
C HIS A 127 8.48 7.94 8.41
N LEU A 128 9.45 7.02 8.57
CA LEU A 128 10.56 7.17 9.52
C LEU A 128 11.49 8.36 9.23
N PHE A 129 11.55 8.81 7.97
CA PHE A 129 12.47 9.87 7.55
C PHE A 129 11.80 11.24 7.41
N TYR A 130 10.49 11.33 7.63
CA TYR A 130 9.74 12.60 7.59
C TYR A 130 9.19 12.94 8.98
N PRO A 131 9.92 13.74 9.78
CA PRO A 131 9.48 14.10 11.13
C PRO A 131 8.11 14.80 11.17
N GLY A 132 7.74 15.51 10.10
CA GLY A 132 6.42 16.14 9.98
C GLY A 132 5.23 15.18 9.86
N PHE A 133 5.43 13.94 9.40
CA PHE A 133 4.35 12.96 9.27
C PHE A 133 3.93 12.34 10.62
N GLY A 134 4.81 12.36 11.63
CA GLY A 134 4.50 11.87 12.98
C GLY A 134 3.52 12.77 13.73
N MET A 135 3.52 14.09 13.46
CA MET A 135 2.63 15.03 14.15
C MET A 135 1.17 15.00 13.66
N GLN A 136 0.90 14.43 12.49
CA GLN A 136 -0.46 14.28 11.96
C GLN A 136 -1.14 12.95 12.35
N GLN A 137 -0.49 12.13 13.19
CA GLN A 137 -1.13 10.93 13.72
C GLN A 137 -2.12 11.29 14.82
N THR A 138 -3.40 11.05 14.54
CA THR A 138 -4.46 11.09 15.54
C THR A 138 -4.51 9.82 16.39
N ASN A 139 -3.81 8.74 16.00
CA ASN A 139 -3.79 7.47 16.74
C ASN A 139 -2.35 7.02 17.07
N PRO A 140 -1.90 7.17 18.33
CA PRO A 140 -0.53 6.84 18.75
C PRO A 140 -0.28 5.34 18.96
N SER A 141 -1.32 4.49 18.98
CA SER A 141 -1.20 3.05 19.27
C SER A 141 -0.82 2.19 18.07
N GLU A 142 -0.93 2.70 16.84
CA GLU A 142 -0.55 1.96 15.63
C GLU A 142 0.92 2.22 15.29
N SER A 143 1.77 1.26 15.66
CA SER A 143 3.19 1.28 15.29
C SER A 143 3.34 1.08 13.78
N ARG A 144 3.47 2.19 13.04
CA ARG A 144 3.52 2.25 11.56
C ARG A 144 4.72 1.59 10.89
N PHE A 145 5.69 1.08 11.65
CA PHE A 145 6.91 0.46 11.10
C PHE A 145 6.61 -0.59 10.04
N PHE A 146 5.43 -1.22 10.12
CA PHE A 146 4.89 -2.10 9.11
C PHE A 146 3.39 -1.84 8.93
N ASP A 147 3.02 -0.72 8.29
CA ASP A 147 1.68 -0.58 7.71
C ASP A 147 1.46 -1.75 6.76
N ARG A 148 0.83 -2.80 7.29
CA ARG A 148 0.55 -4.02 6.55
C ARG A 148 -0.51 -3.64 5.53
N ARG A 149 -0.32 -4.10 4.29
CA ARG A 149 -1.32 -3.99 3.23
C ARG A 149 -2.66 -4.40 3.80
N LYS A 150 -3.60 -3.46 3.93
CA LYS A 150 -4.94 -3.69 4.43
C LYS A 150 -5.83 -3.93 3.22
N GLN A 151 -6.36 -5.15 3.15
CA GLN A 151 -7.34 -5.56 2.16
C GLN A 151 -8.66 -5.71 2.89
N VAL A 152 -9.66 -4.95 2.45
CA VAL A 152 -10.97 -4.96 3.07
C VAL A 152 -12.00 -5.21 2.00
N GLU A 153 -12.82 -6.22 2.19
CA GLU A 153 -13.99 -6.49 1.38
C GLU A 153 -15.23 -6.21 2.22
N LYS A 154 -16.17 -5.43 1.68
CA LYS A 154 -17.44 -5.11 2.31
C LYS A 154 -18.57 -5.36 1.35
N ASP A 155 -19.69 -5.82 1.89
CA ASP A 155 -20.96 -5.77 1.16
C ASP A 155 -21.26 -4.31 0.79
N ARG A 156 -21.72 -4.12 -0.43
CA ARG A 156 -22.15 -2.84 -0.97
C ARG A 156 -23.09 -2.07 -0.05
N HIS A 157 -24.03 -2.76 0.59
CA HIS A 157 -24.99 -2.12 1.49
C HIS A 157 -24.41 -1.82 2.88
N ALA A 158 -23.39 -2.56 3.29
CA ALA A 158 -22.71 -2.36 4.57
C ALA A 158 -21.57 -1.34 4.49
N CYS A 159 -21.20 -0.88 3.29
CA CYS A 159 -20.10 0.03 3.07
C CYS A 159 -20.58 1.49 3.13
N GLU A 160 -20.59 2.10 4.31
CA GLU A 160 -20.84 3.54 4.44
C GLU A 160 -19.57 4.33 4.10
N ILE A 161 -19.56 4.97 2.93
CA ILE A 161 -18.43 5.77 2.45
C ILE A 161 -18.79 7.25 2.61
N ILE A 162 -17.99 7.96 3.41
CA ILE A 162 -18.24 9.34 3.80
C ILE A 162 -17.24 10.25 3.11
N PHE A 163 -17.75 11.26 2.41
CA PHE A 163 -16.95 12.35 1.85
C PHE A 163 -17.09 13.60 2.71
N ALA A 164 -16.07 13.90 3.53
CA ALA A 164 -16.06 15.03 4.44
C ALA A 164 -15.31 16.23 3.86
N ARG A 165 -16.02 17.34 3.61
CA ARG A 165 -15.43 18.63 3.17
C ARG A 165 -15.03 19.57 4.32
N GLY A 166 -15.43 19.30 5.56
CA GLY A 166 -15.31 20.23 6.69
C GLY A 166 -13.91 20.44 7.29
N GLY A 167 -12.85 19.96 6.65
CA GLY A 167 -11.48 20.05 7.14
C GLY A 167 -10.57 20.87 6.23
N PRO A 168 -9.29 21.05 6.61
CA PRO A 168 -8.30 21.74 5.77
C PRO A 168 -8.04 21.02 4.43
N ARG A 169 -8.43 19.75 4.33
CA ARG A 169 -8.39 18.93 3.13
C ARG A 169 -9.61 18.03 3.11
N PRO A 170 -10.37 17.93 2.01
CA PRO A 170 -11.48 17.00 1.92
C PRO A 170 -10.97 15.56 2.03
N ARG A 171 -11.70 14.73 2.78
CA ARG A 171 -11.32 13.34 3.05
C ARG A 171 -12.43 12.41 2.59
N LEU A 172 -12.04 11.31 1.96
CA LEU A 172 -12.92 10.21 1.59
C LEU A 172 -12.52 9.03 2.48
N TYR A 173 -13.44 8.49 3.26
CA TYR A 173 -13.12 7.40 4.17
C TYR A 173 -14.31 6.47 4.40
N PHE A 174 -14.04 5.30 4.94
CA PHE A 174 -15.03 4.39 5.47
C PHE A 174 -14.52 3.79 6.78
N ASP A 175 -15.43 3.39 7.65
CA ASP A 175 -15.09 2.78 8.93
C ASP A 175 -15.09 1.25 8.78
N ASP A 176 -14.09 0.57 9.32
CA ASP A 176 -13.88 -0.89 9.33
C ASP A 176 -13.63 -1.35 10.77
N GLY A 177 -14.72 -1.69 11.47
CA GLY A 177 -14.68 -1.94 12.91
C GLY A 177 -14.36 -0.65 13.67
N ALA A 178 -13.25 -0.63 14.40
CA ALA A 178 -12.77 0.56 15.12
C ALA A 178 -11.86 1.44 14.26
N ASP A 179 -11.48 0.98 13.06
CA ASP A 179 -10.49 1.65 12.23
C ASP A 179 -11.19 2.54 11.20
N ARG A 180 -10.74 3.79 11.06
CA ARG A 180 -11.15 4.66 9.96
C ARG A 180 -10.14 4.60 8.83
N ILE A 181 -10.56 4.10 7.67
CA ILE A 181 -9.70 3.94 6.50
C ILE A 181 -9.92 5.12 5.54
N GLU A 182 -8.90 5.96 5.38
CA GLU A 182 -8.92 7.06 4.40
C GLU A 182 -8.52 6.54 3.01
N ILE A 183 -9.42 6.73 2.05
CA ILE A 183 -9.24 6.39 0.64
C ILE A 183 -8.57 7.56 -0.08
N GLY A 184 -7.52 7.26 -0.86
CA GLY A 184 -7.03 8.24 -1.82
C GLY A 184 -6.44 9.47 -1.17
N GLN A 185 -5.76 9.30 -0.02
CA GLN A 185 -4.99 10.36 0.64
C GLN A 185 -3.96 11.01 -0.30
N SER A 186 -3.56 10.25 -1.31
CA SER A 186 -2.72 10.58 -2.46
C SER A 186 -3.38 11.51 -3.49
N LEU A 187 -4.69 11.41 -3.65
CA LEU A 187 -5.45 12.07 -4.71
C LEU A 187 -5.65 13.56 -4.42
N ARG A 188 -5.71 14.34 -5.49
CA ARG A 188 -6.11 15.75 -5.48
C ARG A 188 -7.59 15.87 -5.12
N GLU A 189 -8.01 17.07 -4.78
CA GLU A 189 -9.40 17.35 -4.42
C GLU A 189 -10.40 17.01 -5.53
N PRO A 190 -10.22 17.44 -6.80
CA PRO A 190 -11.15 17.06 -7.88
C PRO A 190 -11.19 15.55 -8.13
N GLU A 191 -10.06 14.85 -7.95
CA GLU A 191 -9.96 13.40 -8.10
C GLU A 191 -10.74 12.66 -7.00
N ARG A 192 -10.68 13.15 -5.75
CA ARG A 192 -11.46 12.57 -4.64
C ARG A 192 -12.95 12.83 -4.77
N GLU A 193 -13.34 14.04 -5.18
CA GLU A 193 -14.74 14.38 -5.39
C GLU A 193 -15.33 13.53 -6.52
N TRP A 194 -14.60 13.39 -7.63
CA TRP A 194 -14.97 12.47 -8.70
C TRP A 194 -15.08 11.02 -8.20
N LEU A 195 -14.11 10.53 -7.42
CA LEU A 195 -14.15 9.16 -6.89
C LEU A 195 -15.32 8.95 -5.93
N ALA A 196 -15.65 9.95 -5.10
CA ALA A 196 -16.81 9.92 -4.24
C ALA A 196 -18.10 9.82 -5.07
N ALA A 197 -18.24 10.61 -6.13
CA ALA A 197 -19.40 10.56 -7.03
C ALA A 197 -19.53 9.20 -7.74
N VAL A 198 -18.41 8.61 -8.18
CA VAL A 198 -18.36 7.26 -8.78
C VAL A 198 -18.84 6.21 -7.80
N ILE A 199 -18.40 6.29 -6.54
CA ILE A 199 -18.80 5.36 -5.49
C ILE A 199 -20.29 5.53 -5.15
N SER A 200 -20.79 6.76 -5.06
CA SER A 200 -22.21 7.02 -4.79
C SER A 200 -23.10 6.51 -5.92
N ASP A 201 -22.75 6.77 -7.19
CA ASP A 201 -23.47 6.21 -8.34
C ASP A 201 -23.44 4.67 -8.33
N TRP A 202 -22.29 4.08 -8.00
CA TRP A 202 -22.20 2.64 -7.80
C TRP A 202 -23.12 2.14 -6.68
N GLN A 203 -23.26 2.86 -5.56
CA GLN A 203 -24.15 2.49 -4.44
C GLN A 203 -25.64 2.64 -4.75
N GLU A 204 -26.03 3.56 -5.64
CA GLU A 204 -27.42 3.80 -6.00
C GLU A 204 -27.97 2.81 -7.06
N ARG A 205 -27.11 2.26 -7.92
CA ARG A 205 -27.55 1.41 -9.04
C ARG A 205 -28.07 0.04 -8.62
N PRO A 206 -29.37 -0.29 -8.68
CA PRO A 206 -29.87 -1.58 -8.18
C PRO A 206 -29.04 -2.74 -8.74
N GLY A 207 -28.52 -3.59 -7.84
CA GLY A 207 -27.89 -4.83 -8.26
C GLY A 207 -28.92 -5.57 -9.09
N THR A 208 -28.67 -5.78 -10.39
CA THR A 208 -29.57 -6.62 -11.18
C THR A 208 -29.62 -7.96 -10.44
N PRO A 209 -30.77 -8.59 -10.21
CA PRO A 209 -30.78 -9.89 -9.56
C PRO A 209 -29.99 -10.88 -10.43
N THR A 210 -28.95 -11.48 -9.87
CA THR A 210 -28.16 -12.49 -10.57
C THR A 210 -29.06 -13.72 -10.72
N LEU A 211 -29.34 -14.11 -11.96
CA LEU A 211 -30.22 -15.24 -12.32
C LEU A 211 -29.80 -16.58 -11.67
N THR A 212 -28.61 -16.66 -11.07
CA THR A 212 -28.12 -17.80 -10.28
C THR A 212 -28.90 -18.06 -8.98
N ASP A 213 -29.62 -17.07 -8.44
CA ASP A 213 -30.42 -17.28 -7.22
C ASP A 213 -31.75 -18.04 -7.50
N HIS A 214 -32.21 -18.04 -8.75
CA HIS A 214 -33.39 -18.81 -9.14
C HIS A 214 -33.10 -20.31 -9.33
N ALA A 215 -31.91 -20.69 -9.81
CA ALA A 215 -31.57 -22.10 -10.02
C ALA A 215 -31.36 -22.87 -8.71
N SER A 216 -30.96 -22.19 -7.63
CA SER A 216 -30.74 -22.83 -6.32
C SER A 216 -32.03 -23.02 -5.52
N ARG A 217 -33.12 -22.31 -5.87
CA ARG A 217 -34.40 -22.36 -5.14
C ARG A 217 -35.35 -23.45 -5.64
N GLU A 218 -35.15 -23.97 -6.84
CA GLU A 218 -36.04 -24.96 -7.48
C GLU A 218 -35.64 -26.43 -7.21
N SER A 219 -34.53 -26.66 -6.51
CA SER A 219 -34.04 -28.01 -6.18
C SER A 219 -34.22 -28.41 -4.71
N ARG A 220 -35.12 -27.75 -3.97
CA ARG A 220 -35.52 -28.20 -2.63
C ARG A 220 -36.74 -29.13 -2.75
N PRO A 221 -36.58 -30.47 -2.77
CA PRO A 221 -37.71 -31.39 -2.78
C PRO A 221 -38.48 -31.24 -1.46
N GLU A 222 -39.75 -30.89 -1.55
CA GLU A 222 -40.69 -31.07 -0.44
C GLU A 222 -40.75 -32.57 -0.12
N SER A 223 -40.18 -32.94 1.02
CA SER A 223 -40.36 -34.28 1.57
C SER A 223 -41.67 -34.30 2.34
N LEU A 224 -42.56 -35.19 1.92
CA LEU A 224 -43.77 -35.63 2.62
C LEU A 224 -43.42 -36.44 3.87
#